data_AF-A0A0M6XZY6-F1
#
_entry.id   AF-A0A0M6XZY6-F1
#
_cell.length_a   1.000
_cell.length_b   1.000
_cell.length_c   1.000
_cell.angle_alpha   90.00
_cell.angle_beta   90.00
_cell.angle_gamma   90.00
#
_symmetry.space_group_name_H-M   'P 1'
#
loop_
_entity.id
_entity.type
_entity.pdbx_description
1 polymer ?
#
loop_
_entity_poly.entity_id
_entity_poly.type
_entity_poly.pdbx_seq_one_letter_code
_entity_poly.pdbx_strand_id
1 'polypeptide(L)'
;MRMIKSAVVLGLAAGIGLAGSIAQASDDPIATRQAIMSSVGAAAGLGGGLMKGEIAYSPAAGKAAIATMNAAALTFGDYFPAGSDQGETGAAAAIWENPDGFSAELAKFADATSKAFEASGKDGPADVEAFKAAMGPVFGSCKSCHETYRKKN
;
A
#
# COMPACT_ATOMS: atom_id res chain seq x y z
N MET A 1 69.48 27.56 10.50
CA MET A 1 70.54 26.53 10.65
C MET A 1 70.07 25.51 11.68
N ARG A 2 70.18 24.20 11.35
CA ARG A 2 69.76 22.97 12.07
C ARG A 2 68.25 22.66 12.02
N MET A 3 67.75 21.86 11.06
CA MET A 3 67.85 20.40 10.81
C MET A 3 66.95 19.50 11.69
N ILE A 4 65.82 19.10 11.09
CA ILE A 4 65.12 17.79 11.04
C ILE A 4 65.57 16.69 12.02
N LYS A 5 64.61 16.08 12.74
CA LYS A 5 64.44 14.61 12.85
C LYS A 5 62.96 14.22 12.99
N SER A 6 62.50 13.37 12.08
CA SER A 6 61.18 12.74 11.98
C SER A 6 60.92 11.68 13.05
N ALA A 7 59.64 11.45 13.38
CA ALA A 7 59.09 10.11 13.58
C ALA A 7 57.55 10.15 13.42
N VAL A 8 57.06 9.53 12.36
CA VAL A 8 55.66 9.13 12.15
C VAL A 8 55.42 7.84 12.92
N VAL A 9 54.36 7.75 13.74
CA VAL A 9 53.58 6.51 13.88
C VAL A 9 52.10 6.84 14.07
N LEU A 10 51.34 6.26 13.15
CA LEU A 10 49.90 6.17 12.96
C LEU A 10 49.22 5.43 14.13
N GLY A 11 47.99 5.81 14.54
CA GLY A 11 47.29 5.02 15.56
C GLY A 11 45.87 5.47 15.94
N LEU A 12 44.93 5.21 15.04
CA LEU A 12 43.49 5.00 15.26
C LEU A 12 42.63 6.17 15.78
N ALA A 13 42.00 6.86 14.82
CA ALA A 13 40.91 7.80 15.03
C ALA A 13 39.77 7.16 15.83
N ALA A 14 39.27 7.94 16.79
CA ALA A 14 38.15 7.63 17.65
C ALA A 14 36.93 7.17 16.84
N GLY A 15 36.48 5.95 17.12
CA GLY A 15 35.14 5.50 16.77
C GLY A 15 34.12 6.30 17.58
N ILE A 16 33.62 7.40 16.99
CA ILE A 16 32.30 7.91 17.31
C ILE A 16 31.38 7.34 16.24
N GLY A 17 30.84 6.17 16.56
CA GLY A 17 29.64 5.66 15.94
C GLY A 17 28.49 6.60 16.32
N LEU A 18 28.29 7.63 15.52
CA LEU A 18 26.95 8.17 15.34
C LEU A 18 26.31 7.31 14.27
N ALA A 19 25.73 6.20 14.75
CA ALA A 19 24.77 5.41 14.02
C ALA A 19 23.82 6.39 13.33
N GLY A 20 23.83 6.40 11.99
CA GLY A 20 22.76 7.01 11.25
C GLY A 20 21.46 6.44 11.79
N SER A 21 20.51 7.30 12.12
CA SER A 21 19.15 6.90 12.43
C SER A 21 18.61 6.18 11.19
N ILE A 22 18.83 4.87 11.12
CA ILE A 22 18.08 4.00 10.22
C ILE A 22 16.67 4.14 10.76
N ALA A 23 15.81 4.86 10.05
CA ALA A 23 14.39 4.85 10.33
C ALA A 23 13.95 3.38 10.33
N GLN A 24 13.67 2.81 11.49
CA GLN A 24 13.01 1.52 11.61
C GLN A 24 11.57 1.72 11.14
N ALA A 25 11.35 1.70 9.84
CA ALA A 25 10.02 1.53 9.32
C ALA A 25 9.58 0.08 9.61
N SER A 26 8.41 -0.07 10.24
CA SER A 26 7.57 -1.28 10.28
C SER A 26 7.84 -2.36 11.37
N ASP A 27 7.75 -2.02 12.66
CA ASP A 27 7.48 -3.04 13.69
C ASP A 27 5.96 -3.22 13.97
N ASP A 28 5.10 -2.30 13.52
CA ASP A 28 3.64 -2.41 13.71
C ASP A 28 2.91 -2.79 12.41
N PRO A 29 2.50 -4.08 12.27
CA PRO A 29 1.74 -4.52 11.11
C PRO A 29 0.34 -3.90 11.05
N ILE A 30 -0.24 -3.50 12.19
CA ILE A 30 -1.57 -2.86 12.25
C ILE A 30 -1.49 -1.45 11.66
N ALA A 31 -0.56 -0.63 12.14
CA ALA A 31 -0.36 0.71 11.59
C ALA A 31 -0.02 0.66 10.09
N THR A 32 0.79 -0.30 9.67
CA THR A 32 1.20 -0.43 8.26
C THR A 32 0.04 -0.76 7.35
N ARG A 33 -0.77 -1.79 7.66
CA ARG A 33 -1.94 -2.12 6.84
C ARG A 33 -3.00 -1.01 6.84
N GLN A 34 -3.13 -0.26 7.94
CA GLN A 34 -4.02 0.90 8.01
C GLN A 34 -3.54 2.04 7.11
N ALA A 35 -2.24 2.33 7.07
CA ALA A 35 -1.67 3.32 6.17
C ALA A 35 -1.85 2.94 4.69
N ILE A 36 -1.65 1.66 4.36
CA ILE A 36 -1.92 1.13 3.01
C ILE A 36 -3.40 1.34 2.66
N MET A 37 -4.32 0.94 3.53
CA MET A 37 -5.76 1.09 3.28
C MET A 37 -6.24 2.54 3.30
N SER A 38 -5.56 3.44 4.02
CA SER A 38 -5.81 4.88 3.93
C SER A 38 -5.49 5.42 2.53
N SER A 39 -4.36 4.99 1.96
CA SER A 39 -3.96 5.34 0.59
C SER A 39 -4.94 4.78 -0.45
N VAL A 40 -5.37 3.52 -0.27
CA VAL A 40 -6.42 2.90 -1.09
C VAL A 40 -7.75 3.65 -0.95
N GLY A 41 -8.12 4.06 0.26
CA GLY A 41 -9.32 4.84 0.53
C GLY A 41 -9.29 6.21 -0.15
N ALA A 42 -8.15 6.90 -0.15
CA ALA A 42 -7.98 8.16 -0.87
C ALA A 42 -8.09 7.96 -2.40
N ALA A 43 -7.46 6.92 -2.94
CA ALA A 43 -7.59 6.56 -4.36
C ALA A 43 -9.03 6.19 -4.74
N ALA A 44 -9.75 5.49 -3.86
CA ALA A 44 -11.16 5.16 -4.02
C ALA A 44 -12.04 6.42 -4.00
N GLY A 45 -11.73 7.38 -3.13
CA GLY A 45 -12.40 8.68 -3.08
C GLY A 45 -12.22 9.47 -4.39
N LEU A 46 -10.98 9.56 -4.88
CA LEU A 46 -10.68 10.15 -6.19
C LEU A 46 -11.46 9.44 -7.31
N GLY A 47 -11.41 8.10 -7.35
CA GLY A 47 -12.13 7.32 -8.34
C GLY A 47 -13.63 7.54 -8.29
N GLY A 48 -14.22 7.57 -7.09
CA GLY A 48 -15.62 7.88 -6.87
C GLY A 48 -16.01 9.26 -7.42
N GLY A 49 -15.22 10.29 -7.10
CA GLY A 49 -15.46 11.66 -7.59
C GLY A 49 -15.36 11.77 -9.12
N LEU A 50 -14.38 11.10 -9.73
CA LEU A 50 -14.22 11.02 -11.19
C LEU A 50 -15.42 10.33 -11.85
N MET A 51 -15.87 9.19 -11.32
CA MET A 51 -17.00 8.43 -11.88
C MET A 51 -18.34 9.17 -11.77
N LYS A 52 -18.51 9.96 -10.71
CA LYS A 52 -19.72 10.76 -10.46
C LYS A 52 -19.72 12.11 -11.18
N GLY A 53 -18.58 12.52 -11.76
CA GLY A 53 -18.43 13.84 -12.38
C GLY A 53 -18.28 14.98 -11.36
N GLU A 54 -18.07 14.68 -10.07
CA GLU A 54 -17.73 15.67 -9.05
C GLU A 54 -16.30 16.23 -9.26
N ILE A 55 -15.43 15.40 -9.86
CA ILE A 55 -14.10 15.77 -10.32
C ILE A 55 -14.07 15.58 -11.84
N ALA A 56 -13.57 16.58 -12.58
CA ALA A 56 -13.42 16.48 -14.02
C ALA A 56 -12.50 15.29 -14.39
N TYR A 57 -12.95 14.47 -15.34
CA TYR A 57 -12.20 13.29 -15.73
C TYR A 57 -10.88 13.64 -16.39
N SER A 58 -9.80 12.96 -15.99
CA SER A 58 -8.56 12.91 -16.74
C SER A 58 -7.98 11.49 -16.73
N PRO A 59 -7.42 11.00 -17.85
CA PRO A 59 -6.77 9.69 -17.92
C PRO A 59 -5.70 9.52 -16.83
N ALA A 60 -4.89 10.56 -16.60
CA ALA A 60 -3.84 10.55 -15.59
C ALA A 60 -4.38 10.34 -14.17
N ALA A 61 -5.48 11.01 -13.79
CA ALA A 61 -6.10 10.82 -12.49
C ALA A 61 -6.71 9.42 -12.35
N GLY A 62 -7.36 8.90 -13.40
CA GLY A 62 -7.86 7.53 -13.43
C GLY A 62 -6.74 6.50 -13.27
N LYS A 63 -5.62 6.68 -13.98
CA LYS A 63 -4.43 5.82 -13.85
C LYS A 63 -3.85 5.87 -12.45
N ALA A 64 -3.74 7.05 -11.84
CA ALA A 64 -3.19 7.21 -10.49
C ALA A 64 -4.02 6.47 -9.45
N ALA A 65 -5.36 6.54 -9.54
CA ALA A 65 -6.25 5.79 -8.65
C ALA A 65 -6.03 4.28 -8.80
N ILE A 66 -6.03 3.77 -10.04
CA ILE A 66 -5.83 2.34 -10.33
C ILE A 66 -4.44 1.86 -9.88
N ALA A 67 -3.40 2.62 -10.19
CA ALA A 67 -2.01 2.27 -9.84
C ALA A 67 -1.81 2.17 -8.33
N THR A 68 -2.42 3.09 -7.56
CA THR A 68 -2.34 3.08 -6.09
C THR A 68 -2.95 1.80 -5.53
N MET A 69 -4.13 1.41 -6.02
CA MET A 69 -4.80 0.19 -5.57
C MET A 69 -4.04 -1.08 -5.98
N ASN A 70 -3.53 -1.12 -7.22
CA ASN A 70 -2.73 -2.23 -7.71
C ASN A 70 -1.46 -2.41 -6.87
N ALA A 71 -0.74 -1.33 -6.56
CA ALA A 71 0.45 -1.39 -5.72
C ALA A 71 0.14 -1.92 -4.30
N ALA A 72 -0.97 -1.46 -3.70
CA ALA A 72 -1.41 -1.95 -2.39
C ALA A 72 -1.75 -3.45 -2.41
N ALA A 73 -2.38 -3.93 -3.49
CA ALA A 73 -2.78 -5.33 -3.62
C ALA A 73 -1.60 -6.31 -3.58
N LEU A 74 -0.39 -5.86 -3.93
CA LEU A 74 0.82 -6.69 -3.94
C LEU A 74 1.40 -6.98 -2.55
N THR A 75 1.08 -6.17 -1.53
CA THR A 75 1.76 -6.23 -0.22
C THR A 75 0.80 -6.21 0.97
N PHE A 76 -0.46 -5.80 0.78
CA PHE A 76 -1.40 -5.63 1.87
C PHE A 76 -1.61 -6.90 2.71
N GLY A 77 -1.61 -8.08 2.07
CA GLY A 77 -1.79 -9.37 2.74
C GLY A 77 -0.69 -9.71 3.76
N ASP A 78 0.51 -9.18 3.58
CA ASP A 78 1.68 -9.51 4.42
C ASP A 78 1.57 -8.96 5.84
N TYR A 79 0.67 -7.99 6.05
CA TYR A 79 0.51 -7.25 7.30
C TYR A 79 -0.60 -7.80 8.19
N PHE A 80 -0.93 -9.09 8.07
CA PHE A 80 -1.88 -9.82 8.91
C PHE A 80 -1.25 -10.99 9.69
N PRO A 81 -0.12 -10.79 10.41
CA PRO A 81 0.46 -11.87 11.20
C PRO A 81 -0.48 -12.32 12.33
N ALA A 82 -0.28 -13.55 12.82
CA ALA A 82 -0.99 -14.06 13.98
C ALA A 82 -0.85 -13.12 15.19
N GLY A 83 -1.93 -12.92 15.95
CA GLY A 83 -1.96 -12.02 17.11
C GLY A 83 -2.11 -10.54 16.77
N SER A 84 -2.19 -10.17 15.49
CA SER A 84 -2.50 -8.78 15.08
C SER A 84 -3.99 -8.46 15.02
N ASP A 85 -4.82 -9.27 15.68
CA ASP A 85 -6.27 -9.11 15.85
C ASP A 85 -6.63 -8.23 17.07
N GLN A 86 -5.65 -7.94 17.92
CA GLN A 86 -5.78 -7.15 19.13
C GLN A 86 -5.53 -5.65 18.88
N GLY A 87 -6.08 -4.79 19.74
CA GLY A 87 -5.89 -3.34 19.70
C GLY A 87 -6.81 -2.59 18.72
N GLU A 88 -6.40 -1.38 18.35
CA GLU A 88 -7.14 -0.50 17.43
C GLU A 88 -7.04 -0.99 15.99
N THR A 89 -7.81 -2.01 15.66
CA THR A 89 -7.84 -2.64 14.34
C THR A 89 -9.26 -2.88 13.84
N GLY A 90 -9.49 -2.53 12.57
CA GLY A 90 -10.72 -2.86 11.84
C GLY A 90 -10.74 -4.28 11.27
N ALA A 91 -9.68 -5.07 11.42
CA ALA A 91 -9.62 -6.46 11.01
C ALA A 91 -10.57 -7.33 11.86
N ALA A 92 -11.41 -8.16 11.23
CA ALA A 92 -12.28 -9.09 11.93
C ALA A 92 -11.55 -10.41 12.25
N ALA A 93 -11.97 -11.10 13.33
CA ALA A 93 -11.43 -12.41 13.73
C ALA A 93 -11.49 -13.46 12.60
N ALA A 94 -12.50 -13.34 11.72
CA ALA A 94 -12.69 -14.20 10.56
C ALA A 94 -11.45 -14.31 9.64
N ILE A 95 -10.55 -13.32 9.63
CA ILE A 95 -9.30 -13.39 8.87
C ILE A 95 -8.44 -14.57 9.32
N TRP A 96 -8.36 -14.80 10.63
CA TRP A 96 -7.55 -15.87 11.22
C TRP A 96 -8.33 -17.18 11.36
N GLU A 97 -9.66 -17.12 11.45
CA GLU A 97 -10.53 -18.31 11.45
C GLU A 97 -10.67 -18.93 10.06
N ASN A 98 -10.58 -18.12 9.00
CA ASN A 98 -10.67 -18.55 7.60
C ASN A 98 -9.58 -17.90 6.73
N PRO A 99 -8.31 -18.29 6.91
CA PRO A 99 -7.18 -17.71 6.18
C PRO A 99 -7.25 -17.97 4.67
N ASP A 100 -7.81 -19.10 4.24
CA ASP A 100 -7.98 -19.43 2.82
C ASP A 100 -8.99 -18.50 2.15
N GLY A 101 -10.12 -18.24 2.83
CA GLY A 101 -11.12 -17.30 2.34
C GLY A 101 -10.61 -15.86 2.28
N PHE A 102 -9.81 -15.44 3.28
CA PHE A 102 -9.18 -14.12 3.24
C PHE A 102 -8.16 -14.01 2.10
N SER A 103 -7.34 -15.05 1.91
CA SER A 103 -6.37 -15.14 0.80
C SER A 103 -7.07 -15.08 -0.57
N ALA A 104 -8.24 -15.72 -0.70
CA ALA A 104 -9.04 -15.65 -1.92
C ALA A 104 -9.55 -14.23 -2.21
N GLU A 105 -9.98 -13.48 -1.18
CA GLU A 105 -10.39 -12.07 -1.35
C GLU A 105 -9.20 -11.16 -1.71
N LEU A 106 -8.03 -11.38 -1.11
CA LEU A 106 -6.79 -10.68 -1.49
C LEU A 106 -6.43 -10.95 -2.96
N ALA A 107 -6.48 -12.21 -3.38
CA ALA A 107 -6.22 -12.59 -4.77
C ALA A 107 -7.22 -11.97 -5.74
N LYS A 108 -8.51 -11.90 -5.37
CA LYS A 108 -9.55 -11.24 -6.15
C LYS A 108 -9.28 -9.74 -6.32
N PHE A 109 -8.85 -9.06 -5.26
CA PHE A 109 -8.46 -7.65 -5.33
C PHE A 109 -7.23 -7.44 -6.21
N ALA A 110 -6.20 -8.29 -6.06
CA ALA A 110 -5.00 -8.25 -6.90
C ALA A 110 -5.31 -8.49 -8.38
N ASP A 111 -6.12 -9.50 -8.71
CA ASP A 111 -6.53 -9.77 -10.09
C ASP A 111 -7.34 -8.61 -10.70
N ALA A 112 -8.32 -8.08 -9.96
CA ALA A 112 -9.14 -6.98 -10.43
C ALA A 112 -8.31 -5.70 -10.68
N THR A 113 -7.40 -5.37 -9.76
CA THR A 113 -6.54 -4.18 -9.89
C THR A 113 -5.46 -4.35 -10.96
N SER A 114 -4.90 -5.55 -11.13
CA SER A 114 -3.96 -5.85 -12.22
C SER A 114 -4.62 -5.69 -13.58
N LYS A 115 -5.80 -6.29 -13.77
CA LYS A 115 -6.58 -6.14 -15.01
C LYS A 115 -6.93 -4.68 -15.31
N ALA A 116 -7.36 -3.93 -14.29
CA ALA A 116 -7.62 -2.49 -14.43
C ALA A 116 -6.35 -1.72 -14.82
N PHE A 117 -5.21 -2.05 -14.20
CA PHE A 117 -3.92 -1.40 -14.45
C PHE A 117 -3.40 -1.66 -15.86
N GLU A 118 -3.50 -2.90 -16.34
CA GLU A 118 -3.16 -3.32 -17.70
C GLU A 118 -4.05 -2.63 -18.74
N ALA A 119 -5.37 -2.69 -18.55
CA ALA A 119 -6.34 -2.07 -19.45
C ALA A 119 -6.18 -0.55 -19.53
N SER A 120 -5.65 0.09 -18.48
CA SER A 120 -5.37 1.52 -18.45
C SER A 120 -4.20 1.94 -19.35
N GLY A 121 -3.38 1.01 -19.86
CA GLY A 121 -2.24 1.35 -20.70
C GLY A 121 -1.26 2.34 -20.06
N LYS A 122 -0.52 3.10 -20.89
CA LYS A 122 0.45 4.10 -20.42
C LYS A 122 -0.22 5.33 -19.81
N ASP A 123 -1.27 5.82 -20.45
CA ASP A 123 -1.82 7.16 -20.19
C ASP A 123 -3.02 7.16 -19.23
N GLY A 124 -3.61 5.98 -18.98
CA GLY A 124 -4.85 5.83 -18.23
C GLY A 124 -6.03 5.43 -19.13
N PRO A 125 -7.19 5.11 -18.53
CA PRO A 125 -8.40 4.88 -19.31
C PRO A 125 -8.75 6.13 -20.13
N ALA A 126 -9.27 5.93 -21.34
CA ALA A 126 -9.46 7.02 -22.31
C ALA A 126 -10.53 8.03 -21.86
N ASP A 127 -11.56 7.55 -21.16
CA ASP A 127 -12.70 8.33 -20.71
C ASP A 127 -13.29 7.76 -19.42
N VAL A 128 -14.32 8.44 -18.89
CA VAL A 128 -14.99 8.06 -17.65
C VAL A 128 -15.69 6.71 -17.74
N GLU A 129 -16.16 6.29 -18.92
CA GLU A 129 -16.85 5.02 -19.10
C GLU A 129 -15.84 3.85 -19.09
N ALA A 130 -14.69 4.02 -19.76
CA ALA A 130 -13.57 3.09 -19.67
C ALA A 130 -13.06 2.97 -18.22
N PHE A 131 -13.00 4.08 -17.48
CA PHE A 131 -12.62 4.05 -16.08
C PHE A 131 -13.65 3.34 -15.19
N LYS A 132 -14.95 3.59 -15.37
CA LYS A 132 -16.02 2.88 -14.65
C LYS A 132 -15.96 1.38 -14.90
N ALA A 133 -15.75 0.97 -16.16
CA ALA A 133 -15.61 -0.44 -16.53
C ALA A 133 -14.41 -1.10 -15.83
N ALA A 134 -13.26 -0.41 -15.75
CA ALA A 134 -12.07 -0.90 -15.07
C ALA A 134 -12.26 -0.98 -13.54
N MET A 135 -12.90 0.03 -12.93
CA MET A 135 -13.03 0.15 -11.47
C MET A 135 -14.16 -0.67 -10.87
N GLY A 136 -15.20 -1.00 -11.63
CA GLY A 136 -16.35 -1.78 -11.16
C GLY A 136 -15.95 -3.08 -10.43
N PRO A 137 -15.16 -3.96 -11.06
CA PRO A 137 -14.66 -5.18 -10.42
C PRO A 137 -13.82 -4.92 -9.16
N VAL A 138 -13.01 -3.86 -9.16
CA VAL A 138 -12.18 -3.47 -8.02
C VAL A 138 -13.05 -3.12 -6.83
N PHE A 139 -14.05 -2.25 -7.00
CA PHE A 139 -15.01 -1.94 -5.93
C PHE A 139 -15.82 -3.15 -5.48
N GLY A 140 -16.11 -4.07 -6.40
CA GLY A 140 -16.71 -5.37 -6.10
C GLY A 140 -15.88 -6.19 -5.11
N SER A 141 -14.55 -6.24 -5.27
CA SER A 141 -13.64 -6.93 -4.32
C SER A 141 -13.56 -6.22 -2.96
N CYS A 142 -13.61 -4.87 -2.93
CA CYS A 142 -13.65 -4.14 -1.66
C CYS A 142 -14.88 -4.53 -0.84
N LYS A 143 -16.05 -4.61 -1.50
CA LYS A 143 -17.31 -4.96 -0.86
C LYS A 143 -17.25 -6.38 -0.30
N SER A 144 -16.89 -7.39 -1.11
CA SER A 144 -16.89 -8.78 -0.66
C SER A 144 -15.91 -9.04 0.49
N CYS A 145 -14.72 -8.43 0.44
CA CYS A 145 -13.75 -8.54 1.52
C CYS A 145 -14.28 -7.89 2.82
N HIS A 146 -14.78 -6.66 2.74
CA HIS A 146 -15.24 -5.92 3.92
C HIS A 146 -16.50 -6.50 4.57
N GLU A 147 -17.34 -7.22 3.83
CA GLU A 147 -18.54 -7.86 4.39
C GLU A 147 -18.21 -8.94 5.43
N THR A 148 -17.05 -9.59 5.29
CA THR A 148 -16.63 -10.73 6.13
C THR A 148 -15.43 -10.40 7.00
N TYR A 149 -14.41 -9.72 6.44
CA TYR A 149 -13.08 -9.61 7.05
C TYR A 149 -12.82 -8.25 7.70
N ARG A 150 -13.75 -7.30 7.60
CA ARG A 150 -13.69 -6.01 8.31
C ARG A 150 -14.77 -5.97 9.39
N LYS A 151 -14.41 -5.48 10.58
CA LYS A 151 -15.37 -5.20 11.65
C LYS A 151 -16.46 -4.25 11.12
N LYS A 152 -17.70 -4.55 11.51
CA LYS A 152 -18.86 -3.67 11.28
C LYS A 152 -18.91 -2.70 12.46
N ASN A 153 -18.90 -1.41 12.15
CA ASN A 153 -18.98 -0.33 13.11
C ASN A 153 -20.32 0.37 12.93
#